data_AF-A0A7S2LMD9-F1
#
_entry.id   AF-A0A7S2LMD9-F1
#
_cell.length_a   1.000
_cell.length_b   1.000
_cell.length_c   1.000
_cell.angle_alpha   90.00
_cell.angle_beta   90.00
_cell.angle_gamma   90.00
#
_symmetry.space_group_name_H-M   'P 1'
#
loop_
_entity.id
_entity.type
_entity.pdbx_description
1 polymer ?
#
loop_
_entity_poly.entity_id
_entity_poly.type
_entity_poly.pdbx_seq_one_letter_code
_entity_poly.pdbx_strand_id
1 'polypeptide(L)'
;ARFPPRQPDMVAAVRLLDVDEAAQLLKAFAEKHECDPRWRPTCFAWIMQLADHGGGEPLFRHKLAQQALRSLLPRLEQRLGVRSSAGEALTCLGKWRYIAELAAARRASVQAAASAPGPGAPREGGAAQPKRQPPAEA
;
A
#
# COMPACT_ATOMS: atom_id res chain seq x y z
N ALA A 1 21.76 15.92 -23.69
CA ALA A 1 21.41 15.19 -22.45
C ALA A 1 19.96 15.52 -22.10
N ARG A 2 19.09 14.53 -21.84
CA ARG A 2 17.78 14.82 -21.25
C ARG A 2 18.00 14.99 -19.76
N PHE A 3 17.76 16.19 -19.24
CA PHE A 3 17.83 16.43 -17.80
C PHE A 3 16.71 15.65 -17.12
N PRO A 4 16.97 14.98 -15.98
CA PRO A 4 15.91 14.36 -15.22
C PRO A 4 14.90 15.43 -14.78
N PRO A 5 13.59 15.12 -14.75
CA PRO A 5 12.58 16.03 -14.24
C PRO A 5 12.93 16.43 -12.80
N ARG A 6 12.64 17.68 -12.42
CA ARG A 6 12.89 18.12 -11.04
C ARG A 6 11.92 17.39 -10.11
N GLN A 7 12.39 17.06 -8.92
CA GLN A 7 11.57 16.41 -7.89
C GLN A 7 10.20 17.07 -7.66
N PRO A 8 10.06 18.41 -7.51
CA PRO A 8 8.75 19.05 -7.32
C PRO A 8 7.79 18.79 -8.49
N ASP A 9 8.29 18.76 -9.72
CA ASP A 9 7.46 18.52 -10.91
C ASP A 9 6.96 17.08 -10.93
N MET A 10 7.80 16.12 -10.52
CA MET A 10 7.41 14.72 -10.38
C MET A 10 6.34 14.54 -9.30
N VAL A 11 6.51 15.19 -8.14
CA VAL A 11 5.52 15.14 -7.05
C VAL A 11 4.18 15.72 -7.50
N ALA A 12 4.21 16.87 -8.18
CA ALA A 12 3.01 17.50 -8.72
C ALA A 12 2.31 16.58 -9.72
N ALA A 13 3.05 15.96 -10.64
CA ALA A 13 2.49 15.02 -11.61
C ALA A 13 1.87 13.80 -10.94
N VAL A 14 2.57 13.18 -9.98
CA VAL A 14 2.10 11.98 -9.28
C VAL A 14 0.82 12.26 -8.48
N ARG A 15 0.67 13.47 -7.91
CA ARG A 15 -0.55 13.91 -7.19
C ARG A 15 -1.79 14.02 -8.06
N LEU A 16 -1.63 14.13 -9.37
CA LEU A 16 -2.74 14.23 -10.32
C LEU A 16 -3.21 12.85 -10.82
N LEU A 17 -2.48 11.78 -10.50
CA LEU A 17 -2.82 10.43 -10.93
C LEU A 17 -3.82 9.78 -10.01
N ASP A 18 -4.78 9.06 -10.58
CA ASP A 18 -5.55 8.09 -9.81
C ASP A 18 -4.72 6.83 -9.49
N VAL A 19 -5.29 5.92 -8.70
CA VAL A 19 -4.57 4.71 -8.25
C VAL A 19 -4.28 3.75 -9.41
N ASP A 20 -5.18 3.67 -10.41
CA ASP A 20 -5.03 2.79 -11.56
C ASP A 20 -3.92 3.32 -12.49
N GLU A 21 -3.92 4.62 -12.78
CA GLU A 21 -2.89 5.33 -13.53
C GLU A 21 -1.52 5.22 -12.85
N ALA A 22 -1.47 5.47 -11.53
CA ALA A 22 -0.24 5.33 -10.76
C ALA A 22 0.30 3.90 -10.80
N ALA A 23 -0.57 2.89 -10.76
CA ALA A 23 -0.17 1.49 -10.88
C ALA A 23 0.37 1.15 -12.28
N GLN A 24 -0.28 1.64 -13.34
CA GLN A 24 0.18 1.45 -14.71
C GLN A 24 1.55 2.11 -14.92
N LEU A 25 1.72 3.33 -14.41
CA LEU A 25 2.97 4.07 -14.50
C LEU A 25 4.09 3.36 -13.74
N LEU A 26 3.79 2.82 -12.55
CA LEU A 26 4.72 2.02 -11.77
C LEU A 26 5.18 0.77 -12.53
N LYS A 27 4.25 0.06 -13.18
CA LYS A 27 4.57 -1.09 -14.03
C LYS A 27 5.48 -0.69 -15.19
N ALA A 28 5.14 0.38 -15.91
CA ALA A 28 5.92 0.85 -17.05
C ALA A 28 7.35 1.25 -16.65
N PHE A 29 7.51 1.95 -15.52
CA PHE A 29 8.85 2.31 -15.04
C PHE A 29 9.64 1.11 -14.51
N ALA A 30 8.99 0.13 -13.87
CA ALA A 30 9.64 -1.10 -13.44
C ALA A 30 10.17 -1.91 -14.64
N GLU A 31 9.37 -2.05 -15.70
CA GLU A 31 9.79 -2.71 -16.94
C GLU A 31 10.95 -1.94 -17.61
N LYS A 32 10.82 -0.62 -17.76
CA LYS A 32 11.84 0.21 -18.40
C LYS A 32 13.16 0.24 -17.61
N HIS A 33 13.10 0.22 -16.28
CA HIS A 33 14.28 0.11 -15.41
C HIS A 33 15.11 -1.15 -15.73
N GLU A 34 14.43 -2.25 -16.03
CA GLU A 34 15.09 -3.52 -16.36
C GLU A 34 15.63 -3.54 -17.79
N CYS A 35 14.85 -3.06 -18.75
CA CYS A 35 15.21 -3.09 -20.16
C CYS A 35 16.34 -2.12 -20.53
N ASP A 36 16.42 -0.93 -19.90
CA ASP A 36 17.39 0.09 -20.29
C ASP A 36 18.23 0.62 -19.10
N PRO A 37 19.52 0.23 -18.99
CA PRO A 37 20.42 0.73 -17.96
C PRO A 37 20.53 2.25 -17.89
N ARG A 38 20.41 2.94 -19.03
CA ARG A 38 20.58 4.41 -19.12
C ARG A 38 19.45 5.15 -18.41
N TRP A 39 18.26 4.55 -18.34
CA TRP A 39 17.08 5.16 -17.72
C TRP A 39 16.90 4.78 -16.27
N ARG A 40 17.71 3.85 -15.71
CA ARG A 40 17.54 3.37 -14.34
C ARG A 40 17.42 4.46 -13.29
N PRO A 41 18.29 5.49 -13.25
CA PRO A 41 18.16 6.55 -12.24
C PRO A 41 16.83 7.30 -12.34
N THR A 42 16.39 7.60 -13.57
CA THR A 42 15.11 8.27 -13.82
C THR A 42 13.93 7.38 -13.45
N CYS A 43 13.92 6.12 -13.91
CA CYS A 43 12.86 5.16 -13.55
C CYS A 43 12.79 4.96 -12.04
N PHE A 44 13.94 4.84 -11.39
CA PHE A 44 14.03 4.69 -9.94
C PHE A 44 13.45 5.90 -9.20
N ALA A 45 13.79 7.12 -9.61
CA ALA A 45 13.21 8.34 -9.04
C ALA A 45 11.67 8.34 -9.15
N TRP A 46 11.12 7.97 -10.30
CA TRP A 46 9.66 7.88 -10.49
C TRP A 46 9.02 6.79 -9.63
N ILE A 47 9.62 5.62 -9.57
CA ILE A 47 9.17 4.50 -8.73
C ILE A 47 9.11 4.93 -7.26
N MET A 48 10.11 5.68 -6.78
CA MET A 48 10.12 6.23 -5.42
C MET A 48 9.02 7.27 -5.19
N GLN A 49 8.80 8.19 -6.13
CA GLN A 49 7.71 9.18 -6.00
C GLN A 49 6.33 8.53 -6.01
N LEU A 50 6.13 7.50 -6.83
CA LEU A 50 4.88 6.72 -6.86
C LEU A 50 4.68 5.95 -5.55
N ALA A 51 5.74 5.37 -4.99
CA ALA A 51 5.68 4.67 -3.70
C ALA A 51 5.34 5.61 -2.53
N ASP A 52 5.82 6.86 -2.57
CA ASP A 52 5.54 7.88 -1.56
C ASP A 52 4.18 8.61 -1.80
N HIS A 53 3.47 8.32 -2.91
CA HIS A 53 2.19 8.96 -3.27
C HIS A 53 1.06 8.63 -2.28
N GLY A 54 0.40 9.66 -1.72
CA GLY A 54 -0.84 9.49 -0.94
C GLY A 54 -0.73 8.57 0.28
N GLY A 55 0.49 8.41 0.84
CA GLY A 55 0.75 7.49 1.95
C GLY A 55 1.01 6.03 1.51
N GLY A 56 1.13 5.76 0.21
CA GLY A 56 1.52 4.49 -0.39
C GLY A 56 0.46 3.38 -0.30
N GLU A 57 -0.33 3.35 0.77
CA GLU A 57 -1.24 2.25 1.11
C GLU A 57 -2.25 1.89 0.00
N PRO A 58 -2.94 2.85 -0.67
CA PRO A 58 -3.87 2.50 -1.75
C PRO A 58 -3.16 1.83 -2.93
N LEU A 59 -2.00 2.37 -3.33
CA LEU A 59 -1.22 1.86 -4.45
C LEU A 59 -0.68 0.46 -4.16
N PHE A 60 -0.20 0.18 -2.94
CA PHE A 60 0.32 -1.13 -2.58
C PHE A 60 -0.75 -2.21 -2.42
N ARG A 61 -2.02 -1.84 -2.22
CA ARG A 61 -3.15 -2.77 -2.26
C ARG A 61 -3.57 -3.11 -3.70
N HIS A 62 -3.16 -2.30 -4.68
CA HIS A 62 -3.52 -2.50 -6.08
C HIS A 62 -2.80 -3.71 -6.69
N LYS A 63 -3.55 -4.63 -7.32
CA LYS A 63 -3.03 -5.91 -7.82
C LYS A 63 -1.92 -5.74 -8.85
N LEU A 64 -2.09 -4.78 -9.77
CA LEU A 64 -1.11 -4.50 -10.82
C LEU A 64 0.20 -3.96 -10.24
N ALA A 65 0.10 -3.03 -9.28
CA ALA A 65 1.26 -2.49 -8.58
C ALA A 65 2.01 -3.63 -7.89
N GLN A 66 1.33 -4.46 -7.10
CA GLN A 66 1.94 -5.62 -6.44
C GLN A 66 2.67 -6.56 -7.42
N GLN A 67 2.09 -6.83 -8.58
CA GLN A 67 2.73 -7.68 -9.60
C GLN A 67 4.01 -7.04 -10.14
N ALA A 68 3.96 -5.74 -10.46
CA ALA A 68 5.14 -4.99 -10.90
C ALA A 68 6.25 -5.05 -9.82
N LEU A 69 5.91 -4.79 -8.56
CA LEU A 69 6.89 -4.79 -7.47
C LEU A 69 7.47 -6.19 -7.20
N ARG A 70 6.64 -7.24 -7.24
CA ARG A 70 7.13 -8.63 -7.08
C ARG A 70 8.15 -9.01 -8.14
N SER A 71 8.02 -8.50 -9.36
CA SER A 71 8.99 -8.78 -10.42
C SER A 71 10.28 -7.96 -10.28
N LEU A 72 10.17 -6.73 -9.77
CA LEU A 72 11.29 -5.79 -9.66
C LEU A 72 12.17 -6.08 -8.44
N LEU A 73 11.57 -6.39 -7.29
CA LEU A 73 12.28 -6.55 -6.01
C LEU A 73 13.40 -7.59 -6.05
N PRO A 74 13.20 -8.85 -6.50
CA PRO A 74 14.26 -9.85 -6.52
C PRO A 74 15.46 -9.43 -7.37
N ARG A 75 15.20 -8.64 -8.43
CA ARG A 75 16.25 -8.14 -9.33
C ARG A 75 17.05 -7.01 -8.70
N LEU A 76 16.39 -6.15 -7.92
CA LEU A 76 17.07 -5.14 -7.10
C LEU A 76 17.91 -5.82 -6.01
N GLU A 77 17.40 -6.84 -5.33
CA GLU A 77 18.12 -7.63 -4.33
C GLU A 77 19.37 -8.29 -4.92
N GLN A 78 19.23 -8.95 -6.08
CA GLN A 78 20.34 -9.59 -6.77
C GLN A 78 21.45 -8.59 -7.12
N ARG A 79 21.08 -7.37 -7.54
CA ARG A 79 22.05 -6.32 -7.87
C ARG A 79 22.75 -5.75 -6.65
N LEU A 80 22.02 -5.58 -5.56
CA LEU A 80 22.56 -5.10 -4.29
C LEU A 80 23.59 -6.07 -3.70
N GLY A 81 23.35 -7.38 -3.82
CA GLY A 81 24.31 -8.41 -3.39
C GLY A 81 25.64 -8.40 -4.15
N VAL A 82 25.66 -7.85 -5.38
CA VAL A 82 26.86 -7.83 -6.24
C VAL A 82 27.63 -6.50 -6.12
N ARG A 83 27.00 -5.40 -5.67
CA ARG A 83 27.62 -4.09 -5.51
C ARG A 83 27.21 -3.46 -4.19
N SER A 84 28.04 -3.60 -3.16
CA SER A 84 27.79 -3.17 -1.78
C SER A 84 27.70 -1.64 -1.54
N SER A 85 27.44 -0.82 -2.56
CA SER A 85 27.51 0.65 -2.43
C SER A 85 26.28 1.43 -2.91
N ALA A 86 25.22 0.79 -3.41
CA ALA A 86 24.03 1.50 -3.88
C ALA A 86 23.05 1.80 -2.74
N GLY A 87 23.35 2.81 -1.91
CA GLY A 87 22.52 3.24 -0.78
C GLY A 87 21.07 3.58 -1.15
N GLU A 88 20.83 4.07 -2.37
CA GLU A 88 19.48 4.34 -2.89
C GLU A 88 18.67 3.05 -3.06
N ALA A 89 19.27 2.01 -3.65
CA ALA A 89 18.61 0.73 -3.83
C ALA A 89 18.33 0.05 -2.48
N LEU A 90 19.23 0.18 -1.49
CA LEU A 90 18.98 -0.28 -0.11
C LEU A 90 17.83 0.49 0.55
N THR A 91 17.74 1.80 0.32
CA THR A 91 16.67 2.65 0.87
C THR A 91 15.31 2.25 0.28
N CYS A 92 15.25 2.02 -1.03
CA CYS A 92 14.05 1.52 -1.70
C CYS A 92 13.67 0.14 -1.15
N LEU A 93 14.62 -0.79 -1.10
CA LEU A 93 14.35 -2.13 -0.60
C LEU A 93 13.87 -2.13 0.86
N GLY A 94 14.51 -1.33 1.71
CA GLY A 94 14.16 -1.18 3.12
C GLY A 94 12.75 -0.61 3.30
N LYS A 95 12.42 0.48 2.61
CA LYS A 95 11.06 1.06 2.62
C LYS A 95 10.02 0.03 2.17
N TRP A 96 10.32 -0.73 1.12
CA TRP A 96 9.36 -1.65 0.52
C TRP A 96 9.14 -2.88 1.38
N ARG A 97 10.21 -3.40 1.95
CA ARG A 97 10.15 -4.50 2.92
C ARG A 97 9.39 -4.07 4.18
N TYR A 98 9.65 -2.86 4.69
CA TYR A 98 8.91 -2.30 5.82
C TYR A 98 7.40 -2.19 5.51
N ILE A 99 7.02 -1.67 4.34
CA ILE A 99 5.62 -1.58 3.92
C ILE A 99 4.97 -2.98 3.81
N ALA A 100 5.70 -3.94 3.23
CA ALA A 100 5.21 -5.32 3.10
C ALA A 100 4.99 -6.01 4.45
N GLU A 101 5.94 -5.84 5.39
CA GLU A 101 5.85 -6.35 6.75
C GLU A 101 4.71 -5.69 7.53
N LEU A 102 4.55 -4.36 7.42
CA LEU A 102 3.46 -3.63 8.05
C LEU A 102 2.08 -4.08 7.53
N ALA A 103 1.96 -4.28 6.20
CA ALA A 103 0.73 -4.79 5.59
C ALA A 103 0.42 -6.23 6.03
N ALA A 104 1.45 -7.08 6.21
CA ALA A 104 1.27 -8.43 6.76
C ALA A 104 0.79 -8.39 8.22
N ALA A 105 1.42 -7.55 9.06
CA ALA A 105 1.03 -7.38 10.45
C ALA A 105 -0.43 -6.90 10.60
N ARG A 106 -0.84 -5.89 9.81
CA ARG A 106 -2.24 -5.41 9.81
C ARG A 106 -3.24 -6.51 9.44
N ARG A 107 -2.92 -7.33 8.43
CA ARG A 107 -3.78 -8.46 8.05
C ARG A 107 -3.90 -9.49 9.16
N ALA A 108 -2.79 -9.82 9.83
CA ALA A 108 -2.80 -10.73 10.96
C ALA A 108 -3.65 -10.20 12.13
N SER A 109 -3.55 -8.90 12.45
CA SER A 109 -4.37 -8.28 13.49
C SER A 109 -5.86 -8.28 13.17
N VAL A 110 -6.24 -7.98 11.93
CA VAL A 110 -7.65 -8.02 11.49
C VAL A 110 -8.20 -9.44 11.55
N GLN A 111 -7.40 -10.44 11.13
CA GLN A 111 -7.81 -11.84 11.20
C GLN A 111 -7.94 -12.34 12.64
N ALA A 112 -7.01 -11.94 13.53
CA ALA A 112 -7.09 -12.24 14.96
C ALA A 112 -8.33 -11.61 15.62
N ALA A 113 -8.68 -10.37 15.26
CA ALA A 113 -9.89 -9.71 15.75
C ALA A 113 -11.18 -10.39 15.25
N ALA A 114 -11.21 -10.90 14.02
CA ALA A 114 -12.34 -11.63 13.48
C ALA A 114 -12.51 -13.04 14.08
N SER A 115 -11.41 -13.67 14.52
CA SER A 115 -11.43 -14.98 15.18
C SER A 115 -11.59 -14.90 16.70
N ALA A 116 -11.54 -13.70 17.29
CA ALA A 116 -11.82 -13.53 18.71
C ALA A 116 -13.30 -13.84 18.98
N PRO A 117 -13.64 -14.81 19.84
CA PRO A 117 -15.02 -15.07 20.22
C PRO A 117 -15.57 -13.79 20.85
N GLY A 118 -16.54 -13.16 20.17
CA GLY A 118 -17.07 -11.86 20.54
C GLY A 118 -17.54 -11.85 22.00
N PRO A 119 -17.22 -10.80 22.78
CA PRO A 119 -17.73 -10.67 24.13
C PRO A 119 -19.22 -10.43 24.07
N GLY A 120 -19.99 -11.49 24.33
CA GLY A 120 -21.38 -11.46 24.75
C GLY A 120 -22.34 -10.71 23.83
N ALA A 121 -23.09 -11.46 23.03
CA ALA A 121 -24.41 -11.02 22.64
C ALA A 121 -25.14 -10.48 23.89
N PRO A 122 -25.73 -9.26 23.85
CA PRO A 122 -26.48 -8.75 24.97
C PRO A 122 -27.60 -9.75 25.26
N ARG A 123 -27.56 -10.35 26.45
CA ARG A 123 -28.69 -11.10 27.00
C ARG A 123 -29.86 -10.12 26.98
N GLU A 124 -30.80 -10.35 26.06
CA GLU A 124 -32.16 -9.81 26.14
C GLU A 124 -32.75 -10.27 27.48
N GLY A 125 -32.51 -9.47 28.51
CA GLY A 125 -33.29 -9.48 29.73
C GLY A 125 -34.66 -8.97 29.36
N GLY A 126 -35.58 -9.90 29.06
CA GLY A 126 -37.00 -9.64 28.97
C GLY A 126 -37.52 -9.09 30.29
N ALA A 127 -37.44 -7.78 30.47
CA ALA A 127 -38.17 -7.06 31.51
C ALA A 127 -39.63 -7.00 31.05
N ALA A 128 -40.42 -7.92 31.58
CA ALA A 128 -41.87 -7.97 31.43
C ALA A 128 -42.48 -6.58 31.72
N GLN A 129 -43.04 -5.97 30.68
CA GLN A 129 -43.82 -4.75 30.80
C GLN A 129 -45.14 -5.07 31.52
N PRO A 130 -45.47 -4.42 32.65
CA PRO A 130 -46.76 -4.59 33.29
C PRO A 130 -47.84 -3.92 32.43
N LYS A 131 -48.81 -4.73 31.96
CA LYS A 131 -50.05 -4.30 31.31
C LYS A 131 -50.71 -3.21 32.15
N ARG A 132 -50.74 -1.96 31.66
CA ARG A 132 -51.62 -0.92 32.18
C ARG A 132 -53.04 -1.21 31.71
N GLN A 133 -53.89 -1.53 32.68
CA GLN A 133 -55.33 -1.69 32.53
C GLN A 133 -55.98 -0.31 32.39
N PRO A 134 -56.85 -0.06 31.39
CA PRO A 134 -57.57 1.20 31.29
C PRO A 134 -58.69 1.26 32.35
N PRO A 135 -58.94 2.45 32.95
CA PRO A 135 -60.06 2.64 33.85
C PRO A 135 -61.39 2.60 33.07
N ALA A 136 -62.35 1.92 33.67
CA ALA A 136 -63.73 1.82 33.23
C ALA A 136 -64.53 3.07 33.65
N GLU A 137 -65.49 3.41 32.80
CA GLU A 137 -66.72 4.19 33.06
C GLU A 137 -66.55 5.71 33.31
N ALA A 138 -67.47 6.58 32.88
CA ALA A 138 -68.91 6.41 32.67
C ALA A 138 -69.43 7.20 31.45
#